data_AF-A0A1Q5S087-F1
#
_entry.id   AF-A0A1Q5S087-F1
#
_cell.length_a   1.000
_cell.length_b   1.000
_cell.length_c   1.000
_cell.angle_alpha   90.00
_cell.angle_beta   90.00
_cell.angle_gamma   90.00
#
_symmetry.space_group_name_H-M   'P 1'
#
loop_
_entity.id
_entity.type
_entity.pdbx_description
1 polymer ?
#
loop_
_entity_poly.entity_id
_entity_poly.type
_entity_poly.pdbx_seq_one_letter_code
_entity_poly.pdbx_strand_id
1 'polypeptide(L)'
;MYVAADSAKIGSIERLMIDKTSGKVSYAVLSFGGFLGIGDDHYPLPWQSLKYDTNLGGYVTGITESQLQGAPKYRDDAGWNWNDPTVGRSVNEYYGVPF
;
A
#
# COMPACT_ATOMS: atom_id res chain seq x y z
N MET A 1 -5.77 -1.05 9.76
CA MET A 1 -4.58 -1.67 10.38
C MET A 1 -3.41 -0.69 10.28
N TYR A 2 -2.53 -0.56 11.27
CA TYR A 2 -1.40 0.37 11.16
C TYR A 2 -0.23 -0.24 10.40
N VAL A 3 0.49 0.62 9.68
CA VAL A 3 1.75 0.26 9.03
C VAL A 3 2.88 1.04 9.68
N ALA A 4 3.94 0.34 10.04
CA ALA A 4 5.18 0.93 10.54
C ALA A 4 6.36 0.67 9.61
N ALA A 5 7.21 1.68 9.46
CA ALA A 5 8.52 1.60 8.82
C ALA A 5 9.55 2.12 9.83
N ASP A 6 10.68 1.43 9.97
CA ASP A 6 11.75 1.79 10.93
C ASP A 6 11.27 2.05 12.37
N SER A 7 10.28 1.28 12.82
CA SER A 7 9.61 1.41 14.14
C SER A 7 8.76 2.68 14.33
N ALA A 8 8.60 3.51 13.30
CA ALA A 8 7.68 4.64 13.29
C ALA A 8 6.38 4.29 12.59
N LYS A 9 5.25 4.70 13.17
CA LYS A 9 3.93 4.58 12.51
C LYS A 9 3.87 5.58 11.36
N ILE A 10 3.74 5.06 10.14
CA ILE A 10 3.70 5.86 8.92
C ILE A 10 2.28 6.06 8.39
N GLY A 11 1.35 5.15 8.68
CA GLY A 11 -0.03 5.30 8.21
C GLY A 11 -0.93 4.13 8.57
N SER A 12 -2.00 3.96 7.78
CA SER A 12 -2.92 2.84 7.92
C SER A 12 -3.34 2.22 6.60
N ILE A 13 -3.47 0.90 6.60
CA ILE A 13 -4.15 0.17 5.53
C ILE A 13 -5.63 0.51 5.57
N GLU A 14 -6.13 1.08 4.48
CA GLU A 14 -7.56 1.37 4.28
C GLU A 14 -8.27 0.24 3.55
N ARG A 15 -7.62 -0.32 2.53
CA ARG A 15 -8.25 -1.24 1.58
C ARG A 15 -7.32 -2.38 1.21
N LEU A 16 -7.90 -3.54 0.90
CA LEU A 16 -7.19 -4.70 0.35
C LEU A 16 -7.74 -5.00 -1.04
N MET A 17 -6.84 -5.21 -1.99
CA MET A 17 -7.20 -5.67 -3.33
C MET A 17 -7.08 -7.17 -3.41
N ILE A 18 -8.15 -7.82 -3.82
CA ILE A 18 -8.23 -9.26 -3.96
C ILE A 18 -8.20 -9.60 -5.44
N ASP A 19 -7.27 -10.47 -5.84
CA ASP A 19 -7.30 -11.08 -7.15
C ASP A 19 -8.54 -11.98 -7.27
N LYS A 20 -9.40 -11.67 -8.24
CA LYS A 20 -10.72 -12.32 -8.37
C LYS A 20 -10.63 -13.79 -8.74
N THR A 21 -9.51 -14.22 -9.35
CA THR A 21 -9.35 -15.60 -9.84
C THR A 21 -8.81 -16.52 -8.75
N SER A 22 -7.75 -16.09 -8.06
CA SER A 22 -7.06 -16.86 -7.01
C SER A 22 -7.65 -16.65 -5.62
N GLY A 23 -8.41 -15.57 -5.41
CA GLY A 23 -8.95 -15.17 -4.10
C GLY A 23 -7.89 -14.62 -3.13
N LYS A 24 -6.65 -14.41 -3.58
CA LYS A 24 -5.55 -13.93 -2.74
C LYS A 24 -5.50 -12.40 -2.73
N VAL A 25 -5.00 -11.84 -1.63
CA VAL A 25 -4.72 -10.40 -1.55
C VAL A 25 -3.47 -10.10 -2.39
N SER A 26 -3.64 -9.26 -3.42
CA SER A 26 -2.54 -8.81 -4.27
C SER A 26 -1.83 -7.60 -3.66
N TYR A 27 -2.61 -6.66 -3.14
CA TYR A 27 -2.12 -5.37 -2.67
C TYR A 27 -2.90 -4.87 -1.46
N ALA A 28 -2.23 -4.08 -0.62
CA ALA A 28 -2.84 -3.25 0.41
C ALA A 28 -2.70 -1.78 0.03
N VAL A 29 -3.76 -0.99 0.21
CA VAL A 29 -3.71 0.46 0.02
C VAL A 29 -3.40 1.11 1.37
N LEU A 30 -2.21 1.71 1.46
CA LEU A 30 -1.78 2.53 2.59
C LEU A 30 -2.24 3.97 2.36
N SER A 31 -2.98 4.54 3.31
CA SER A 31 -3.11 6.00 3.43
C SER A 31 -1.92 6.54 4.23
N PHE A 32 -1.28 7.59 3.69
CA PHE A 32 -0.12 8.25 4.27
C PHE A 32 -0.19 9.78 4.03
N GLY A 33 0.18 10.56 5.06
CA GLY A 33 0.48 11.99 4.90
C GLY A 33 -0.69 12.98 5.04
N GLY A 34 -1.85 12.57 5.57
CA GLY A 34 -2.93 13.50 5.93
C GLY A 34 -3.49 13.27 7.34
N PHE A 35 -4.44 14.12 7.74
CA PHE A 35 -5.12 14.03 9.02
C PHE A 35 -6.50 13.38 8.80
N LEU A 36 -6.69 12.18 9.35
CA LEU A 36 -8.01 11.52 9.44
C LEU A 36 -8.78 11.42 8.10
N GLY A 37 -8.11 11.02 6.99
CA GLY A 37 -8.79 10.75 5.72
C GLY A 37 -9.03 11.96 4.83
N ILE A 38 -8.54 13.15 5.21
CA ILE A 38 -8.65 14.37 4.38
C ILE A 38 -7.27 14.74 3.85
N GLY A 39 -7.13 14.69 2.52
CA GLY A 39 -5.90 15.07 1.82
C GLY A 39 -4.79 14.02 1.84
N ASP A 40 -5.13 12.80 2.28
CA ASP A 40 -4.26 11.64 2.30
C ASP A 40 -3.80 11.29 0.88
N ASP A 41 -2.56 10.84 0.75
CA ASP A 41 -2.09 10.15 -0.46
C ASP A 41 -2.28 8.64 -0.26
N HIS A 42 -2.80 7.98 -1.29
CA HIS A 42 -3.03 6.54 -1.26
C HIS A 42 -1.96 5.79 -2.05
N TYR A 43 -1.30 4.85 -1.37
CA TYR A 43 -0.17 4.08 -1.88
C TYR A 43 -0.51 2.59 -1.94
N PRO A 44 -0.67 2.00 -3.13
CA PRO A 44 -0.79 0.56 -3.27
C PRO A 44 0.57 -0.11 -2.97
N LEU A 45 0.58 -1.01 -2.01
CA LEU A 45 1.74 -1.79 -1.59
C LEU A 45 1.51 -3.27 -1.91
N PRO A 46 2.49 -3.99 -2.47
CA PRO A 46 2.40 -5.44 -2.64
C PRO A 46 2.13 -6.11 -1.29
N TRP A 47 1.13 -7.00 -1.21
CA TRP A 47 0.77 -7.64 0.07
C TRP A 47 1.95 -8.37 0.73
N GLN A 48 2.82 -8.96 -0.10
CA GLN A 48 3.99 -9.71 0.34
C GLN A 48 5.09 -8.83 0.96
N SER A 49 5.08 -7.51 0.73
CA SER A 49 6.03 -6.58 1.36
C SER A 49 5.63 -6.19 2.79
N LEU A 50 4.44 -6.62 3.24
CA LEU A 50 3.92 -6.41 4.58
C LEU A 50 4.12 -7.67 5.41
N LYS A 51 4.65 -7.51 6.63
CA LYS A 51 4.74 -8.59 7.62
C LYS A 51 3.89 -8.22 8.83
N TYR A 52 3.07 -9.14 9.30
CA TYR A 52 2.32 -8.91 10.53
C TYR A 52 3.25 -9.11 11.73
N ASP A 53 3.34 -8.11 12.59
CA ASP A 53 4.06 -8.17 13.86
C ASP A 53 3.04 -8.27 15.00
N THR A 54 3.03 -9.41 15.68
CA THR A 54 2.10 -9.70 16.78
C THR A 54 2.38 -8.86 18.03
N ASN A 55 3.62 -8.40 18.24
CA ASN A 55 3.96 -7.54 19.38
C ASN A 55 3.42 -6.12 19.18
N LEU A 56 3.36 -5.67 17.92
CA LEU A 56 2.82 -4.37 17.55
C LEU A 56 1.31 -4.41 17.23
N GLY A 57 0.75 -5.60 17.02
CA GLY A 57 -0.65 -5.77 16.59
C GLY A 57 -0.93 -5.16 15.21
N GLY A 58 0.10 -5.04 14.36
CA GLY A 58 0.05 -4.27 13.11
C GLY A 58 0.99 -4.83 12.04
N TYR A 59 0.97 -4.21 10.86
CA TYR A 59 1.88 -4.59 9.78
C TYR A 59 3.14 -3.73 9.81
N VAL A 60 4.28 -4.35 9.55
CA VAL A 60 5.56 -3.69 9.35
C VAL A 60 6.00 -3.87 7.91
N THR A 61 6.68 -2.88 7.37
CA THR A 61 7.27 -2.92 6.03
C THR A 61 8.69 -2.36 6.06
N GLY A 62 9.53 -2.85 5.15
CA GLY A 62 10.86 -2.29 4.91
C GLY A 62 10.87 -1.10 3.95
N ILE A 63 9.69 -0.65 3.50
CA ILE A 63 9.55 0.50 2.61
C ILE A 63 9.76 1.78 3.44
N THR A 64 10.74 2.58 3.06
CA THR A 64 11.05 3.84 3.76
C THR A 64 10.05 4.93 3.39
N GLU A 65 9.96 5.98 4.22
CA GLU A 65 9.15 7.16 3.90
C GLU A 65 9.55 7.80 2.56
N SER A 66 10.86 7.88 2.26
CA SER A 66 11.37 8.41 1.00
C SER A 66 10.92 7.58 -0.20
N GLN A 67 10.86 6.25 -0.06
CA GLN A 67 10.31 5.35 -1.09
C GLN A 67 8.80 5.54 -1.24
N LEU A 68 8.06 5.79 -0.16
CA LEU A 68 6.63 6.10 -0.27
C LEU A 68 6.40 7.41 -1.02
N GLN A 69 7.11 8.48 -0.68
CA GLN A 69 6.94 9.79 -1.33
C GLN A 69 7.17 9.75 -2.85
N GLY A 70 8.03 8.86 -3.33
CA GLY A 70 8.32 8.64 -4.75
C GLY A 70 7.46 7.57 -5.43
N ALA A 71 6.58 6.89 -4.70
CA ALA A 71 5.78 5.79 -5.23
C ALA A 71 4.58 6.28 -6.06
N PRO A 72 4.09 5.46 -7.01
CA PRO A 72 2.81 5.70 -7.66
C PRO A 72 1.72 5.87 -6.62
N LYS A 73 0.99 6.99 -6.67
CA LYS A 73 -0.04 7.36 -5.70
C LYS A 73 -1.23 8.02 -6.37
N TYR A 74 -2.36 8.03 -5.68
CA TYR A 74 -3.54 8.80 -6.08
C TYR A 74 -4.12 9.53 -4.86
N ARG A 75 -4.77 10.67 -5.12
CA ARG A 75 -5.37 11.54 -4.08
C ARG A 75 -6.89 11.43 -4.00
N ASP A 76 -7.52 10.94 -5.06
CA ASP A 76 -8.97 10.75 -5.13
C ASP A 76 -9.30 9.41 -5.76
N ASP A 77 -10.27 8.71 -5.17
CA ASP A 77 -10.80 7.42 -5.64
C ASP A 77 -11.28 7.48 -7.10
N ALA A 78 -11.63 8.67 -7.60
CA ALA A 78 -12.12 8.91 -8.96
C ALA A 78 -11.03 8.79 -10.05
N GLY A 79 -9.75 8.91 -9.69
CA GLY A 79 -8.64 8.93 -10.65
C GLY A 79 -8.00 7.58 -10.92
N TRP A 80 -8.28 6.57 -10.11
CA TRP A 80 -7.52 5.33 -10.12
C TRP A 80 -8.33 4.14 -10.62
N ASN A 81 -8.04 3.71 -11.86
CA ASN A 81 -8.71 2.58 -12.47
C ASN A 81 -8.10 1.25 -11.99
N TRP A 82 -8.66 0.70 -10.91
CA TRP A 82 -8.29 -0.63 -10.40
C TRP A 82 -8.48 -1.78 -11.38
N ASN A 83 -9.29 -1.58 -12.43
CA ASN A 83 -9.49 -2.58 -13.47
C ASN A 83 -8.48 -2.44 -14.63
N ASP A 84 -7.62 -1.42 -14.60
CA ASP A 84 -6.56 -1.24 -15.58
C ASP A 84 -5.38 -2.17 -15.23
N PRO A 85 -5.03 -3.15 -16.10
CA PRO A 85 -3.91 -4.06 -15.85
C PRO A 85 -2.55 -3.35 -15.78
N THR A 86 -2.42 -2.15 -16.35
CA THR A 86 -1.16 -1.38 -16.36
C THR A 86 -0.82 -0.84 -14.97
N VAL A 87 -1.85 -0.63 -14.14
CA VAL A 87 -1.71 -0.13 -12.77
C VAL A 87 -1.03 -1.15 -11.86
N GLY A 88 -1.47 -2.42 -11.88
CA GLY A 88 -0.81 -3.47 -11.09
C GLY A 88 0.65 -3.66 -11.51
N ARG A 89 0.92 -3.55 -12.82
CA ARG A 89 2.27 -3.67 -13.36
C ARG A 89 3.19 -2.55 -12.86
N SER A 90 2.78 -1.30 -12.93
CA SER A 90 3.62 -0.16 -12.51
C SER A 90 3.93 -0.18 -11.02
N VAL A 91 2.99 -0.64 -10.19
CA VAL A 91 3.21 -0.84 -8.76
C VAL A 91 4.23 -1.95 -8.51
N ASN A 92 4.09 -3.10 -9.18
CA ASN A 92 5.04 -4.21 -9.03
C ASN A 92 6.44 -3.83 -9.51
N GLU A 93 6.55 -3.13 -10.65
CA GLU A 93 7.81 -2.63 -11.19
C GLU A 93 8.49 -1.67 -10.21
N TYR A 94 7.73 -0.75 -9.61
CA TYR A 94 8.26 0.20 -8.62
C TYR A 94 8.82 -0.50 -7.38
N TYR A 95 8.14 -1.53 -6.87
CA TYR A 95 8.56 -2.26 -5.68
C TYR A 95 9.46 -3.49 -5.97
N GLY A 96 9.78 -3.76 -7.24
CA GLY A 96 10.64 -4.87 -7.64
C GLY A 96 10.09 -6.26 -7.31
N VAL A 97 8.76 -6.41 -7.25
CA VAL A 97 8.11 -7.69 -6.91
C VAL A 97 7.88 -8.52 -8.18
N PRO A 98 8.38 -9.76 -8.26
CA PRO A 98 8.12 -10.64 -9.40
C PRO A 98 6.63 -11.03 -9.48
N PHE A 99 6.14 -11.16 -10.70
CA PHE A 99 4.76 -11.52 -11.06
C PHE A 99 4.34 -12.91 -10.58
#